data_AF-A0A0P9D825-F1
#
_entry.id   AF-A0A0P9D825-F1
#
_cell.length_a   1.000
_cell.length_b   1.000
_cell.length_c   1.000
_cell.angle_alpha   90.00
_cell.angle_beta   90.00
_cell.angle_gamma   90.00
#
_symmetry.space_group_name_H-M   'P 1'
#
loop_
_entity.id
_entity.type
_entity.pdbx_description
1 polymer ?
#
loop_
_entity_poly.entity_id
_entity_poly.type
_entity_poly.pdbx_seq_one_letter_code
_entity_poly.pdbx_strand_id
1 'polypeptide(L)'
;MALTTPLAQAAKLFLGLWIAGVVVAMFLVVPQYIGLGDAGRIIIMHVPTAWVTSVAFTVSALYSALYLWRRSPAHDASAVAAAEVGFVFCILATVTGAIFAQLVWG
;
A
#
# COMPACT_ATOMS: atom_id res chain seq x y z
N MET A 1 -11.27 18.25 16.48
CA MET A 1 -11.56 18.60 15.07
C MET A 1 -10.31 19.25 14.48
N ALA A 2 -9.30 18.45 14.16
CA ALA A 2 -8.11 18.97 13.49
C ALA A 2 -8.50 19.22 12.03
N LEU A 3 -8.78 20.48 11.71
CA LEU A 3 -8.99 20.95 10.37
C LEU A 3 -7.78 20.50 9.54
N THR A 4 -7.96 19.52 8.66
CA THR A 4 -6.92 19.10 7.72
C THR A 4 -6.52 20.34 6.94
N THR A 5 -5.27 20.78 7.10
CA THR A 5 -4.78 21.96 6.41
C THR A 5 -5.04 21.80 4.91
N PRO A 6 -5.34 22.89 4.17
CA PRO A 6 -5.61 22.80 2.73
C PRO A 6 -4.48 22.08 1.98
N LEU A 7 -3.24 22.22 2.45
CA LEU A 7 -2.09 21.48 1.95
C LEU A 7 -2.21 19.96 2.16
N ALA A 8 -2.63 19.51 3.34
CA ALA A 8 -2.82 18.09 3.62
C ALA A 8 -3.94 17.47 2.78
N GLN A 9 -5.02 18.22 2.52
CA GLN A 9 -6.09 17.77 1.62
C GLN A 9 -5.61 17.70 0.17
N ALA A 10 -4.90 18.73 -0.30
CA ALA A 10 -4.31 18.75 -1.64
C ALA A 10 -3.34 17.58 -1.84
N ALA A 11 -2.50 17.28 -0.85
CA ALA A 11 -1.57 16.15 -0.91
C ALA A 11 -2.30 14.80 -1.01
N LYS A 12 -3.39 14.60 -0.24
CA LYS A 12 -4.20 13.38 -0.31
C LYS A 12 -4.88 13.23 -1.68
N LEU A 13 -5.46 14.30 -2.21
CA LEU A 13 -6.08 14.31 -3.54
C LEU A 13 -5.06 14.01 -4.63
N PHE A 14 -3.91 14.68 -4.57
CA PHE A 14 -2.81 14.43 -5.51
C PHE A 14 -2.35 12.98 -5.46
N LEU A 15 -2.13 12.43 -4.25
CA LEU A 15 -1.74 11.03 -4.10
C LEU A 15 -2.79 10.07 -4.68
N GLY A 16 -4.08 10.32 -4.42
CA GLY A 16 -5.17 9.52 -4.98
C GLY A 16 -5.22 9.57 -6.50
N LEU A 17 -5.11 10.77 -7.09
CA LEU A 17 -5.07 10.97 -8.54
C LEU A 17 -3.83 10.33 -9.17
N TRP A 18 -2.68 10.42 -8.50
CA TRP A 18 -1.44 9.78 -8.94
C TRP A 18 -1.57 8.26 -8.99
N ILE A 19 -2.08 7.64 -7.92
CA ILE A 19 -2.30 6.19 -7.87
C ILE A 19 -3.28 5.77 -8.96
N ALA A 20 -4.40 6.48 -9.13
CA ALA A 20 -5.36 6.20 -10.18
C ALA A 20 -4.74 6.33 -11.59
N GLY A 21 -3.94 7.37 -11.81
CA GLY A 21 -3.20 7.58 -13.06
C GLY A 21 -2.23 6.44 -13.36
N VAL A 22 -1.50 5.95 -12.36
CA VAL A 22 -0.60 4.79 -12.51
C VAL A 22 -1.39 3.52 -12.86
N VAL A 23 -2.52 3.27 -12.19
CA VAL A 23 -3.38 2.11 -12.49
C VAL A 23 -3.90 2.15 -13.93
N VAL A 24 -4.34 3.31 -14.41
CA VAL A 24 -4.82 3.46 -15.79
C VAL A 24 -3.66 3.33 -16.80
N ALA A 25 -2.54 4.01 -16.55
CA ALA A 25 -1.36 3.96 -17.42
C ALA A 25 -0.78 2.54 -17.54
N MET A 26 -0.89 1.74 -16.49
CA MET A 26 -0.49 0.33 -16.49
C MET A 26 -1.17 -0.47 -17.61
N PHE A 27 -2.43 -0.17 -17.97
CA PHE A 27 -3.14 -0.84 -19.05
C PHE A 27 -2.98 -0.16 -20.41
N LEU A 28 -2.88 1.18 -20.44
CA LEU A 28 -2.86 1.95 -21.69
C LEU A 28 -1.46 2.14 -22.29
N VAL A 29 -0.42 2.20 -21.47
CA VAL A 29 0.93 2.63 -21.88
C VAL A 29 1.93 1.48 -21.88
N VAL A 30 1.88 0.62 -20.87
CA VAL A 30 2.82 -0.50 -20.75
C VAL A 30 2.52 -1.52 -21.85
N PRO A 31 3.50 -2.15 -22.51
CA PRO A 31 3.24 -3.28 -23.40
C PRO A 31 3.04 -4.58 -22.61
N GLN A 32 2.54 -5.62 -23.27
CA GLN A 32 2.44 -6.95 -22.66
C GLN A 32 3.84 -7.52 -22.38
N TYR A 33 3.96 -8.29 -21.30
CA TYR A 33 5.21 -8.96 -20.96
C TYR A 33 5.38 -10.24 -21.78
N ILE A 34 6.58 -10.46 -22.33
CA ILE A 34 6.91 -11.66 -23.09
C ILE A 34 6.76 -12.88 -22.16
N GLY A 35 5.93 -13.85 -22.56
CA GLY A 35 5.66 -15.07 -21.79
C GLY A 35 4.56 -14.96 -20.73
N LEU A 36 4.24 -13.76 -20.23
CA LEU A 36 3.20 -13.55 -19.19
C LEU A 36 1.96 -12.80 -19.71
N GLY A 37 2.02 -12.20 -20.90
CA GLY A 37 0.92 -11.42 -21.46
C GLY A 37 0.53 -10.26 -20.55
N ASP A 38 -0.78 -10.05 -20.36
CA ASP A 38 -1.32 -9.02 -19.46
C ASP A 38 -1.17 -9.35 -17.98
N ALA A 39 -1.04 -10.64 -17.61
CA ALA A 39 -0.86 -11.03 -16.21
C ALA A 39 0.41 -10.41 -15.60
N GLY A 40 1.45 -10.21 -16.43
CA GLY A 40 2.69 -9.55 -16.00
C GLY A 40 2.49 -8.11 -15.54
N ARG A 41 1.47 -7.40 -16.04
CA ARG A 41 1.18 -6.02 -15.64
C ARG A 41 0.77 -5.92 -14.17
N ILE A 42 0.14 -6.96 -13.60
CA ILE A 42 -0.31 -6.98 -12.20
C ILE A 42 0.84 -6.70 -11.23
N ILE A 43 2.07 -7.11 -11.56
CA ILE A 43 3.28 -6.90 -10.76
C ILE A 43 3.53 -5.41 -10.49
N ILE A 44 3.16 -4.51 -11.40
CA ILE A 44 3.32 -3.06 -11.27
C ILE A 44 2.52 -2.52 -10.07
N MET A 45 1.40 -3.15 -9.72
CA MET A 45 0.61 -2.80 -8.54
C MET A 45 0.87 -3.73 -7.35
N HIS A 46 1.08 -5.02 -7.60
CA HIS A 46 1.32 -6.00 -6.54
C HIS A 46 2.60 -5.72 -5.76
N VAL A 47 3.74 -5.48 -6.43
CA VAL A 47 5.01 -5.31 -5.73
C VAL A 47 5.03 -4.06 -4.85
N PRO A 48 4.57 -2.87 -5.30
CA PRO A 48 4.46 -1.71 -4.42
C PRO A 48 3.50 -1.93 -3.24
N THR A 49 2.35 -2.58 -3.45
CA THR A 49 1.40 -2.84 -2.35
C THR A 49 1.99 -3.78 -1.29
N ALA A 50 2.74 -4.80 -1.71
CA ALA A 50 3.46 -5.68 -0.79
C ALA A 50 4.53 -4.93 0.02
N TRP A 51 5.28 -4.02 -0.62
CA TRP A 51 6.27 -3.18 0.08
C TRP A 51 5.62 -2.23 1.09
N VAL A 52 4.53 -1.56 0.72
CA VAL A 52 3.80 -0.67 1.64
C VAL A 52 3.29 -1.44 2.85
N THR A 53 2.77 -2.66 2.64
CA THR A 53 2.36 -3.57 3.73
C THR A 53 3.51 -3.83 4.70
N SER A 54 4.65 -4.28 4.18
CA SER A 54 5.83 -4.63 4.98
C SER A 54 6.36 -3.44 5.76
N VAL A 55 6.46 -2.27 5.13
CA VAL A 55 6.92 -1.04 5.78
C VAL A 55 5.92 -0.59 6.85
N ALA A 56 4.62 -0.59 6.56
CA ALA A 56 3.59 -0.17 7.50
C ALA A 56 3.55 -1.05 8.75
N PHE A 57 3.63 -2.38 8.60
CA PHE A 57 3.72 -3.28 9.75
C PHE A 57 5.05 -3.16 10.51
N THR A 58 6.16 -2.91 9.81
CA THR A 58 7.44 -2.61 10.48
C THR A 58 7.33 -1.35 11.33
N VAL A 59 6.75 -0.27 10.78
CA VAL A 59 6.52 0.98 11.51
C VAL A 59 5.59 0.75 12.71
N SER A 60 4.52 -0.03 12.54
CA SER A 60 3.62 -0.43 13.64
C SER A 60 4.38 -1.16 14.75
N ALA A 61 5.23 -2.12 14.40
CA ALA A 61 6.04 -2.85 15.36
C ALA A 61 7.02 -1.93 16.12
N LEU A 62 7.68 -1.00 15.41
CA LEU A 62 8.59 -0.02 16.02
C LEU A 62 7.86 0.89 17.02
N TYR A 63 6.70 1.42 16.65
CA TYR A 63 5.90 2.27 17.54
C TYR A 63 5.30 1.48 18.71
N SER A 64 4.93 0.22 18.50
CA SER A 64 4.49 -0.67 19.58
C SER A 64 5.61 -0.92 20.59
N ALA A 65 6.83 -1.19 20.13
CA ALA A 65 8.00 -1.32 21.00
C ALA A 65 8.30 -0.02 21.76
N LEU A 66 8.19 1.13 21.06
CA LEU A 66 8.38 2.44 21.68
C LEU A 66 7.30 2.78 22.71
N TYR A 67 6.06 2.35 22.49
CA TYR A 67 4.99 2.42 23.48
C TYR A 67 5.30 1.59 24.72
N LEU A 68 5.77 0.34 24.55
CA LEU A 68 6.14 -0.49 25.69
C LEU A 68 7.29 0.12 26.52
N TRP A 69 8.23 0.79 25.87
CA TRP A 69 9.35 1.44 26.55
C TRP A 69 8.95 2.76 27.24
N ARG A 70 8.28 3.67 26.52
CA ARG A 70 8.00 5.03 27.00
C ARG A 70 6.62 5.20 27.63
N ARG A 71 5.70 4.26 27.40
CA ARG A 71 4.29 4.26 27.82
C ARG A 71 3.52 5.51 27.43
N SER A 72 3.90 6.13 26.31
CA SER A 72 3.21 7.32 25.78
C SER A 72 2.06 6.92 24.85
N PRO A 73 0.81 7.32 25.12
CA PRO A 73 -0.35 7.02 24.25
C PRO A 73 -0.18 7.48 22.79
N ALA A 74 0.67 8.48 22.54
CA ALA A 74 0.95 8.93 21.17
C ALA A 74 1.65 7.85 20.33
N HIS A 75 2.49 7.01 20.95
CA HIS A 75 3.15 5.91 20.24
C HIS A 75 2.16 4.79 19.92
N ASP A 76 1.23 4.51 20.83
CA ASP A 76 0.15 3.55 20.57
C ASP A 76 -0.75 4.00 19.42
N ALA A 77 -1.16 5.28 19.42
CA ALA A 77 -1.93 5.86 18.32
C ALA A 77 -1.21 5.76 16.97
N SER A 78 0.10 6.02 16.93
CA SER A 78 0.91 5.86 15.71
C SER A 78 1.04 4.40 15.28
N ALA A 79 1.15 3.45 16.22
CA ALA A 79 1.19 2.03 15.93
C ALA A 79 -0.13 1.56 15.28
N VAL A 80 -1.27 1.93 15.87
CA VAL A 80 -2.60 1.61 15.33
C VAL A 80 -2.78 2.20 13.93
N ALA A 81 -2.45 3.49 13.74
CA ALA A 81 -2.57 4.12 12.42
C ALA A 81 -1.71 3.42 11.35
N ALA A 82 -0.49 3.01 11.70
CA ALA A 82 0.37 2.25 10.79
C ALA A 82 -0.20 0.83 10.50
N ALA A 83 -0.76 0.17 11.52
CA ALA A 83 -1.38 -1.14 11.37
C ALA A 83 -2.62 -1.11 10.47
N GLU A 84 -3.48 -0.09 10.59
CA GLU A 84 -4.66 0.08 9.73
C GLU A 84 -4.27 0.23 8.25
N VAL A 85 -3.27 1.08 7.96
CA VAL A 85 -2.73 1.23 6.61
C VAL A 85 -2.13 -0.09 6.12
N GLY A 86 -1.28 -0.72 6.95
CA GLY A 86 -0.66 -2.00 6.62
C GLY A 86 -1.68 -3.09 6.31
N PHE A 87 -2.79 -3.15 7.07
CA PHE A 87 -3.85 -4.13 6.86
C PHE A 87 -4.57 -3.95 5.52
N VAL A 88 -4.90 -2.70 5.14
CA VAL A 88 -5.52 -2.43 3.83
C VAL A 88 -4.61 -2.86 2.69
N PHE A 89 -3.32 -2.48 2.75
CA PHE A 89 -2.36 -2.89 1.73
C PHE A 89 -2.08 -4.38 1.74
N CYS A 90 -2.16 -5.05 2.91
CA CYS A 90 -2.02 -6.50 3.03
C CYS A 90 -3.12 -7.20 2.24
N ILE A 91 -4.37 -6.80 2.42
CA ILE A 91 -5.50 -7.36 1.64
C ILE A 91 -5.26 -7.18 0.15
N LEU A 92 -4.83 -5.98 -0.28
CA LEU A 92 -4.53 -5.70 -1.69
C LEU A 92 -3.40 -6.59 -2.21
N ALA A 93 -2.31 -6.72 -1.47
CA ALA A 93 -1.17 -7.56 -1.83
C ALA A 93 -1.57 -9.04 -1.91
N THR A 94 -2.35 -9.54 -0.94
CA THR A 94 -2.85 -10.91 -0.94
C THR A 94 -3.76 -11.19 -2.12
N VAL A 95 -4.75 -10.33 -2.38
CA VAL A 95 -5.69 -10.53 -3.49
C VAL A 95 -4.98 -10.46 -4.84
N THR A 96 -4.14 -9.43 -5.04
CA THR A 96 -3.40 -9.29 -6.31
C THR A 96 -2.38 -10.41 -6.52
N GLY A 97 -1.73 -10.87 -5.44
CA GLY A 97 -0.81 -12.00 -5.48
C GLY A 97 -1.51 -13.31 -5.78
N ALA A 98 -2.69 -13.55 -5.20
CA ALA A 98 -3.50 -14.73 -5.48
C ALA A 98 -3.98 -14.76 -6.94
N ILE A 99 -4.46 -13.63 -7.47
CA ILE A 99 -4.84 -13.50 -8.90
C ILE A 99 -3.63 -13.79 -9.81
N PHE A 100 -2.47 -13.22 -9.50
CA PHE A 100 -1.25 -13.45 -10.27
C PHE A 100 -0.84 -14.93 -10.25
N ALA A 101 -0.82 -15.55 -9.07
CA ALA A 101 -0.47 -16.97 -8.91
C ALA A 101 -1.42 -17.86 -9.72
N GLN A 102 -2.73 -17.61 -9.65
CA GLN A 102 -3.72 -18.36 -10.42
C GLN A 102 -3.51 -18.22 -11.94
N LEU A 103 -3.17 -17.03 -12.43
CA LEU A 103 -2.97 -16.79 -13.86
C LEU A 103 -1.67 -17.41 -14.39
N VAL A 104 -0.62 -17.45 -13.57
CA VAL A 104 0.72 -17.89 -14.01
C VAL A 104 0.97 -19.37 -13.71
N TRP A 105 0.42 -19.91 -12.62
CA TRP A 105 0.71 -21.26 -12.13
C TRP A 105 -0.52 -22.18 -12.04
N GLY A 106 -1.75 -21.66 -12.10
CA GLY A 106 -2.98 -22.43 -11.92
C GLY A 106 -3.38 -22.60 -10.45
#